data_AF-A0A1G2EDQ4-F1
#
_entry.id   AF-A0A1G2EDQ4-F1
#
_cell.length_a   1.000
_cell.length_b   1.000
_cell.length_c   1.000
_cell.angle_alpha   90.00
_cell.angle_beta   90.00
_cell.angle_gamma   90.00
#
_symmetry.space_group_name_H-M   'P 1'
#
loop_
_entity.id
_entity.type
_entity.pdbx_description
1 polymer ?
#
loop_
_entity_poly.entity_id
_entity_poly.type
_entity_poly.pdbx_seq_one_letter_code
_entity_poly.pdbx_strand_id
1 'polypeptide(L)'
;MKPLIVANWKANPATLREARELFGAVKNTGAIICPPFVYLSVLKAKGAQDCFWSEGSFTGEISPLMLKNLDVKYVILGHSERRKYLAETAGMIKKKIKASLKAGLKPIVCFEKIGEIRNLPKSLIFAFEPVSAIGTGKPLSWQRVKKIRESLSQFKTVLYGGSVNSKNAKDYIQKAGFQGLLVGSASLSAKEFVKILELG
;
A
#
# COMPACT_ATOMS: atom_id res chain seq x y z
N MET A 1 -11.22 -8.53 -14.02
CA MET A 1 -11.40 -7.61 -12.88
C MET A 1 -10.28 -6.58 -12.96
N LYS A 2 -10.57 -5.27 -12.84
CA LYS A 2 -9.55 -4.21 -12.92
C LYS A 2 -8.57 -4.36 -11.73
N PRO A 3 -7.24 -4.31 -11.94
CA PRO A 3 -6.29 -4.47 -10.84
C PRO A 3 -6.32 -3.29 -9.90
N LEU A 4 -6.02 -3.55 -8.62
CA LEU A 4 -5.94 -2.54 -7.58
C LEU A 4 -4.53 -1.96 -7.53
N ILE A 5 -4.32 -0.75 -8.07
CA ILE A 5 -3.02 -0.09 -8.07
C ILE A 5 -2.95 0.94 -6.94
N VAL A 6 -1.95 0.81 -6.08
CA VAL A 6 -1.72 1.65 -4.91
C VAL A 6 -0.35 2.33 -5.03
N ALA A 7 -0.30 3.65 -4.94
CA ALA A 7 0.94 4.43 -4.86
C ALA A 7 1.26 4.74 -3.40
N ASN A 8 2.33 4.13 -2.87
CA ASN A 8 2.91 4.50 -1.59
C ASN A 8 4.04 5.51 -1.82
N TRP A 9 3.76 6.79 -1.63
CA TRP A 9 4.75 7.85 -1.81
C TRP A 9 5.82 7.87 -0.71
N LYS A 10 5.64 7.12 0.39
CA LYS A 10 6.49 7.16 1.57
C LYS A 10 6.64 8.61 2.07
N ALA A 11 7.78 8.97 2.65
CA ALA A 11 8.08 10.34 3.07
C ALA A 11 8.47 11.26 1.89
N ASN A 12 7.67 11.28 0.82
CA ASN A 12 7.87 12.13 -0.37
C ASN A 12 6.52 12.62 -0.94
N PRO A 13 6.53 13.65 -1.80
CA PRO A 13 7.65 14.56 -2.08
C PRO A 13 7.87 15.58 -0.93
N ALA A 14 8.94 16.37 -1.02
CA ALA A 14 9.33 17.30 0.05
C ALA A 14 8.42 18.53 0.12
N THR A 15 7.82 18.93 -1.00
CA THR A 15 6.98 20.13 -1.06
C THR A 15 5.54 19.84 -1.48
N LEU A 16 4.62 20.70 -1.03
CA LEU A 16 3.22 20.65 -1.48
C LEU A 16 3.07 20.89 -2.98
N ARG A 17 3.96 21.71 -3.58
CA ARG A 17 3.95 21.98 -5.02
C ARG A 17 4.17 20.68 -5.81
N GLU A 18 5.25 19.95 -5.50
CA GLU A 18 5.54 18.66 -6.13
C GLU A 18 4.43 17.65 -5.86
N ALA A 19 3.87 17.64 -4.64
CA ALA A 19 2.77 16.74 -4.29
C ALA A 19 1.53 17.00 -5.16
N ARG A 20 1.20 18.28 -5.42
CA ARG A 20 0.09 18.67 -6.30
C ARG A 20 0.36 18.30 -7.76
N GLU A 21 1.58 18.51 -8.24
CA GLU A 21 1.98 18.14 -9.60
C GLU A 21 1.86 16.62 -9.82
N LEU A 22 2.42 15.81 -8.91
CA LEU A 22 2.31 14.35 -8.95
C LEU A 22 0.87 13.88 -8.86
N PHE A 23 0.08 14.41 -7.90
CA PHE A 23 -1.31 14.02 -7.72
C PHE A 23 -2.17 14.39 -8.94
N GLY A 24 -1.98 15.61 -9.47
CA GLY A 24 -2.71 16.13 -10.60
C GLY A 24 -2.59 15.24 -11.84
N ALA A 25 -1.41 14.65 -12.07
CA ALA A 25 -1.15 13.77 -13.19
C ALA A 25 -1.90 12.42 -13.12
N VAL A 26 -2.27 11.96 -11.92
CA VAL A 26 -2.78 10.58 -11.72
C VAL A 26 -4.15 10.50 -11.05
N LYS A 27 -4.71 11.61 -10.54
CA LYS A 27 -5.97 11.62 -9.76
C LYS A 27 -7.19 10.99 -10.45
N ASN A 28 -7.23 10.99 -11.78
CA ASN A 28 -8.37 10.48 -12.57
C ASN A 28 -8.20 9.03 -13.05
N THR A 29 -7.11 8.35 -12.66
CA THR A 29 -6.76 7.01 -13.16
C THR A 29 -7.47 5.88 -12.40
N GLY A 30 -8.01 6.19 -11.22
CA GLY A 30 -8.54 5.22 -10.26
C GLY A 30 -7.48 4.58 -9.37
N ALA A 31 -6.21 5.00 -9.47
CA ALA A 31 -5.16 4.60 -8.54
C ALA A 31 -5.44 5.12 -7.12
N ILE A 32 -5.09 4.34 -6.11
CA ILE A 32 -5.15 4.77 -4.71
C ILE A 32 -3.82 5.45 -4.38
N ILE A 33 -3.86 6.74 -4.12
CA ILE A 33 -2.67 7.50 -3.74
C ILE A 33 -2.60 7.58 -2.21
N CYS A 34 -1.48 7.11 -1.65
CA CYS A 34 -1.14 7.17 -0.23
C CYS A 34 0.03 8.17 -0.03
N PRO A 35 -0.25 9.47 0.11
CA PRO A 35 0.77 10.48 0.40
C PRO A 35 1.10 10.55 1.91
N PRO A 36 2.17 11.28 2.31
CA PRO A 36 2.35 11.76 3.68
C PRO A 36 1.09 12.43 4.24
N PHE A 37 0.86 12.30 5.55
CA PHE A 37 -0.33 12.86 6.22
C PHE A 37 -0.53 14.36 5.98
N VAL A 38 0.56 15.11 5.90
CA VAL A 38 0.57 16.57 5.64
C VAL A 38 -0.09 16.95 4.30
N TYR A 39 -0.24 16.00 3.38
CA TYR A 39 -0.87 16.24 2.08
C TYR A 39 -2.27 15.64 1.94
N LEU A 40 -2.76 14.84 2.91
CA LEU A 40 -4.04 14.12 2.77
C LEU A 40 -5.22 15.04 2.51
N SER A 41 -5.39 16.07 3.35
CA SER A 41 -6.55 16.98 3.28
C SER A 41 -6.54 17.83 2.02
N VAL A 42 -5.39 18.42 1.69
CA VAL A 42 -5.22 19.32 0.54
C VAL A 42 -5.32 18.58 -0.79
N LEU A 43 -4.86 17.33 -0.87
CA LEU A 43 -5.01 16.51 -2.07
C LEU A 43 -6.35 15.77 -2.13
N LYS A 44 -7.10 15.71 -1.02
CA LYS A 44 -8.28 14.84 -0.86
C LYS A 44 -7.98 13.38 -1.24
N ALA A 45 -6.78 12.92 -0.88
CA ALA A 45 -6.30 11.59 -1.22
C ALA A 45 -7.12 10.49 -0.53
N LYS A 46 -7.25 9.33 -1.18
CA LYS A 46 -8.10 8.23 -0.71
C LYS A 46 -7.35 7.14 0.07
N GLY A 47 -6.02 7.22 0.12
CA GLY A 47 -5.18 6.29 0.86
C GLY A 47 -4.33 7.00 1.90
N ALA A 48 -4.11 6.38 3.05
CA ALA A 48 -3.15 6.80 4.06
C ALA A 48 -2.01 5.77 4.22
N GLN A 49 -0.85 6.22 4.69
CA GLN A 49 0.33 5.38 4.84
C GLN A 49 0.42 4.64 6.17
N ASP A 50 -0.36 5.07 7.17
CA ASP A 50 -0.52 4.41 8.46
C ASP A 50 -1.77 4.94 9.18
N CYS A 51 -2.17 4.29 10.27
CA CYS A 51 -2.96 4.89 11.33
C CYS A 51 -2.69 4.21 12.66
N PHE A 52 -3.00 4.86 13.76
CA PHE A 52 -2.95 4.28 15.09
C PHE A 52 -4.12 3.31 15.34
N TRP A 53 -4.21 2.76 16.55
CA TRP A 53 -5.26 1.80 16.93
C TRP A 53 -6.24 2.31 17.98
N SER A 54 -6.17 3.59 18.35
CA SER A 54 -7.03 4.20 19.36
C SER A 54 -7.17 5.71 19.15
N GLU A 55 -8.07 6.32 19.92
CA GLU A 55 -8.30 7.76 20.04
C GLU A 55 -7.82 8.23 21.42
N GLY A 56 -7.57 9.54 21.58
CA GLY A 56 -7.18 10.13 22.86
C GLY A 56 -5.70 10.53 22.91
N SER A 57 -5.07 10.37 24.08
CA SER A 57 -3.76 10.94 24.41
C SER A 57 -2.58 10.19 23.76
N PHE A 58 -2.44 10.31 22.43
CA PHE A 58 -1.36 9.74 21.63
C PHE A 58 -0.74 10.82 20.74
N THR A 59 0.09 11.68 21.33
CA THR A 59 0.69 12.83 20.64
C THR A 59 1.45 12.40 19.38
N GLY A 60 1.10 13.02 18.25
CA GLY A 60 1.72 12.75 16.94
C GLY A 60 1.06 11.61 16.15
N GLU A 61 0.17 10.84 16.74
CA GLU A 61 -0.52 9.73 16.08
C GLU A 61 -1.79 10.18 15.34
N ILE A 62 -2.12 9.48 14.25
CA ILE A 62 -3.33 9.72 13.46
C ILE A 62 -4.34 8.61 13.71
N SER A 63 -5.52 8.95 14.22
CA SER A 63 -6.58 7.97 14.47
C SER A 63 -7.32 7.55 13.19
N PRO A 64 -7.91 6.34 13.15
CA PRO A 64 -8.76 5.92 12.03
C PRO A 64 -9.95 6.84 11.76
N LEU A 65 -10.54 7.46 12.80
CA LEU A 65 -11.65 8.41 12.63
C LEU A 65 -11.19 9.72 11.97
N MET A 66 -10.00 10.21 12.29
CA MET A 66 -9.43 11.38 11.59
C MET A 66 -9.31 11.11 10.08
N LEU A 67 -8.82 9.92 9.70
CA LEU A 67 -8.74 9.52 8.29
C LEU A 67 -10.13 9.42 7.65
N LYS A 68 -11.09 8.78 8.33
CA LYS A 68 -12.48 8.68 7.85
C LYS A 68 -13.08 10.05 7.57
N ASN A 69 -12.88 11.02 8.46
CA ASN A 69 -13.41 12.37 8.32
C ASN A 69 -12.76 13.17 7.19
N LEU A 70 -11.57 12.77 6.72
CA LEU A 70 -10.93 13.28 5.50
C LEU A 70 -11.37 12.54 4.23
N ASP A 71 -12.38 11.67 4.33
CA ASP A 71 -12.88 10.80 3.25
C ASP A 71 -11.81 9.83 2.68
N VAL A 72 -10.81 9.49 3.51
CA VAL A 72 -9.86 8.41 3.23
C VAL A 72 -10.60 7.08 3.29
N LYS A 73 -10.27 6.17 2.36
CA LYS A 73 -10.91 4.86 2.22
C LYS A 73 -9.96 3.70 2.49
N TYR A 74 -8.67 3.88 2.23
CA TYR A 74 -7.64 2.84 2.34
C TYR A 74 -6.55 3.28 3.32
N VAL A 75 -5.96 2.31 4.02
CA VAL A 75 -4.81 2.57 4.90
C VAL A 75 -3.82 1.43 4.79
N ILE A 76 -2.56 1.76 4.52
CA ILE A 76 -1.46 0.79 4.54
C ILE A 76 -1.10 0.53 6.01
N LEU A 77 -1.00 -0.74 6.40
CA LEU A 77 -0.64 -1.14 7.76
C LEU A 77 0.49 -2.16 7.73
N GLY A 78 1.43 -2.06 8.68
CA GLY A 78 2.50 -3.05 8.79
C GLY A 78 3.51 -2.97 7.65
N HIS A 79 3.69 -1.81 7.01
CA HIS A 79 4.70 -1.65 5.96
C HIS A 79 6.09 -2.03 6.49
N SER A 80 6.92 -2.68 5.66
CA SER A 80 8.24 -3.18 6.05
C SER A 80 9.12 -2.16 6.77
N GLU A 81 9.09 -0.89 6.35
CA GLU A 81 9.82 0.22 6.99
C GLU A 81 9.36 0.50 8.43
N ARG A 82 8.05 0.42 8.71
CA ARG A 82 7.52 0.62 10.06
C ARG A 82 7.94 -0.50 10.99
N ARG A 83 7.93 -1.74 10.49
CA ARG A 83 8.41 -2.91 11.25
C ARG A 83 9.89 -2.81 11.56
N LYS A 84 10.69 -2.42 10.57
CA LYS A 84 12.16 -2.33 10.67
C LYS A 84 12.62 -1.15 11.54
N TYR A 85 12.10 0.04 11.29
CA TYR A 85 12.63 1.28 11.87
C TYR A 85 11.81 1.80 13.05
N LEU A 86 10.53 1.43 13.16
CA LEU A 86 9.61 1.89 14.20
C LEU A 86 9.12 0.75 15.10
N ALA A 87 9.76 -0.42 15.02
CA ALA A 87 9.47 -1.61 15.83
C ALA A 87 7.99 -2.04 15.82
N GLU A 88 7.28 -1.80 14.71
CA GLU A 88 5.87 -2.17 14.62
C GLU A 88 5.67 -3.69 14.65
N THR A 89 4.99 -4.18 15.69
CA THR A 89 4.80 -5.62 15.93
C THR A 89 3.51 -6.16 15.31
N ALA A 90 3.44 -7.48 15.13
CA ALA A 90 2.21 -8.16 14.71
C ALA A 90 1.01 -7.88 15.65
N GLY A 91 1.26 -7.72 16.95
CA GLY A 91 0.23 -7.35 17.93
C GLY A 91 -0.32 -5.94 17.69
N MET A 92 0.55 -4.97 17.42
CA MET A 92 0.15 -3.62 17.05
C MET A 92 -0.66 -3.61 15.75
N ILE A 93 -0.19 -4.31 14.72
CA ILE A 93 -0.86 -4.39 13.42
C ILE A 93 -2.27 -4.97 13.57
N LYS A 94 -2.45 -6.03 14.38
CA LYS A 94 -3.78 -6.57 14.68
C LYS A 94 -4.72 -5.55 15.31
N LYS A 95 -4.21 -4.73 16.25
CA LYS A 95 -5.00 -3.63 16.85
C LYS A 95 -5.38 -2.59 15.79
N LYS A 96 -4.43 -2.19 14.93
CA LYS A 96 -4.66 -1.23 13.83
C LYS A 96 -5.69 -1.73 12.81
N ILE A 97 -5.62 -3.01 12.44
CA ILE A 97 -6.61 -3.65 11.55
C ILE A 97 -8.01 -3.54 12.16
N LYS A 98 -8.18 -3.93 13.44
CA LYS A 98 -9.47 -3.86 14.13
C LYS A 98 -10.01 -2.42 14.17
N ALA A 99 -9.16 -1.46 14.52
CA ALA A 99 -9.55 -0.05 14.61
C ALA A 99 -9.93 0.54 13.24
N SER A 100 -9.16 0.21 12.20
CA SER A 100 -9.43 0.62 10.82
C SER A 100 -10.76 0.09 10.31
N LEU A 101 -11.03 -1.20 10.51
CA LEU A 101 -12.30 -1.82 10.12
C LEU A 101 -13.49 -1.21 10.87
N LYS A 102 -13.35 -0.96 12.18
CA LYS A 102 -14.39 -0.30 12.99
C LYS A 102 -14.72 1.11 12.46
N ALA A 103 -13.72 1.83 11.98
CA ALA A 103 -13.91 3.15 11.36
C ALA A 103 -14.49 3.07 9.93
N GLY A 104 -14.55 1.89 9.30
CA GLY A 104 -15.00 1.72 7.93
C GLY A 104 -13.91 1.95 6.88
N LEU A 105 -12.63 1.96 7.28
CA LEU A 105 -11.49 1.98 6.36
C LEU A 105 -11.21 0.56 5.84
N LYS A 106 -10.52 0.48 4.70
CA LYS A 106 -10.05 -0.77 4.08
C LYS A 106 -8.54 -0.94 4.31
N PRO A 107 -8.13 -1.81 5.25
CA PRO A 107 -6.71 -2.06 5.49
C PRO A 107 -6.04 -2.75 4.31
N ILE A 108 -4.87 -2.25 3.93
CA ILE A 108 -3.90 -2.90 3.04
C ILE A 108 -2.76 -3.39 3.95
N VAL A 109 -2.80 -4.68 4.30
CA VAL A 109 -1.88 -5.27 5.28
C VAL A 109 -0.63 -5.77 4.57
N CYS A 110 0.49 -5.12 4.83
CA CYS A 110 1.79 -5.54 4.31
C CYS A 110 2.33 -6.73 5.09
N PHE A 111 2.91 -7.70 4.38
CA PHE A 111 3.51 -8.90 4.98
C PHE A 111 4.65 -9.44 4.11
N GLU A 112 5.58 -10.15 4.75
CA GLU A 112 6.67 -10.85 4.07
C GLU A 112 6.51 -12.38 4.18
N LYS A 113 6.10 -12.88 5.35
CA LYS A 113 5.95 -14.33 5.56
C LYS A 113 4.47 -14.70 5.63
N ILE A 114 4.08 -15.77 4.95
CA ILE A 114 2.68 -16.27 4.91
C ILE A 114 2.12 -16.50 6.32
N GLY A 115 2.97 -16.94 7.26
CA GLY A 115 2.59 -17.15 8.66
C GLY A 115 2.04 -15.89 9.36
N GLU A 116 2.43 -14.69 8.93
CA GLU A 116 1.97 -13.43 9.51
C GLU A 116 0.48 -13.16 9.27
N ILE A 117 -0.05 -13.67 8.15
CA ILE A 117 -1.41 -13.39 7.70
C ILE A 117 -2.36 -14.59 7.85
N ARG A 118 -1.84 -15.76 8.23
CA ARG A 118 -2.61 -17.02 8.28
C ARG A 118 -3.88 -16.93 9.12
N ASN A 119 -3.85 -16.16 10.21
CA ASN A 119 -4.96 -16.01 11.15
C ASN A 119 -5.72 -14.69 10.97
N LEU A 120 -5.53 -13.99 9.85
CA LEU A 120 -6.23 -12.74 9.54
C LEU A 120 -7.44 -13.00 8.63
N PRO A 121 -8.47 -12.13 8.64
CA PRO A 121 -9.63 -12.28 7.77
C PRO A 121 -9.23 -12.31 6.29
N LYS A 122 -9.68 -13.34 5.56
CA LYS A 122 -9.34 -13.58 4.15
C LYS A 122 -9.88 -12.52 3.18
N SER A 123 -10.85 -11.73 3.64
CA SER A 123 -11.47 -10.62 2.92
C SER A 123 -10.65 -9.32 2.93
N LEU A 124 -9.59 -9.24 3.74
CA LEU A 124 -8.68 -8.09 3.74
C LEU A 124 -7.88 -8.00 2.45
N ILE A 125 -7.32 -6.82 2.20
CA ILE A 125 -6.34 -6.60 1.14
C ILE A 125 -4.97 -6.84 1.75
N PHE A 126 -4.18 -7.70 1.12
CA PHE A 126 -2.81 -7.98 1.53
C PHE A 126 -1.83 -7.45 0.49
N ALA A 127 -0.68 -6.93 0.94
CA ALA A 127 0.42 -6.56 0.06
C ALA A 127 1.64 -7.41 0.41
N PHE A 128 2.03 -8.30 -0.50
CA PHE A 128 3.22 -9.11 -0.34
C PHE A 128 4.46 -8.27 -0.66
N GLU A 129 5.32 -8.06 0.33
CA GLU A 129 6.52 -7.23 0.26
C GLU A 129 7.77 -8.04 0.64
N PRO A 130 8.44 -8.72 -0.31
CA PRO A 130 9.72 -9.35 -0.04
C PRO A 130 10.76 -8.27 0.26
N VAL A 131 11.29 -8.23 1.49
CA VAL A 131 12.17 -7.15 1.97
C VAL A 131 13.40 -6.97 1.07
N SER A 132 13.90 -8.06 0.47
CA SER A 132 15.00 -8.04 -0.50
C SER A 132 14.74 -7.18 -1.75
N ALA A 133 13.49 -6.88 -2.08
CA ALA A 133 13.09 -6.12 -3.26
C ALA A 133 12.57 -4.70 -2.94
N ILE A 134 12.46 -4.32 -1.66
CA ILE A 134 11.89 -3.01 -1.28
C ILE A 134 12.98 -1.94 -1.29
N GLY A 135 12.81 -0.90 -2.10
CA GLY A 135 13.75 0.24 -2.17
C GLY A 135 15.10 -0.08 -2.82
N THR A 136 15.30 -1.30 -3.34
CA THR A 136 16.58 -1.73 -3.92
C THR A 136 16.69 -1.50 -5.42
N GLY A 137 15.56 -1.30 -6.12
CA GLY A 137 15.51 -1.30 -7.58
C GLY A 137 15.71 -2.69 -8.20
N LYS A 138 15.79 -3.75 -7.39
CA LYS A 138 16.03 -5.13 -7.81
C LYS A 138 14.75 -5.97 -7.65
N PRO A 139 13.90 -6.07 -8.68
CA PRO A 139 12.67 -6.87 -8.63
C PRO A 139 12.96 -8.38 -8.52
N LEU A 140 12.09 -9.12 -7.84
CA LEU A 140 12.09 -10.59 -7.94
C LEU A 140 11.45 -11.03 -9.27
N SER A 141 11.91 -12.13 -9.85
CA SER A 141 11.28 -12.67 -11.07
C SER A 141 9.82 -13.06 -10.82
N TRP A 142 8.96 -12.83 -11.83
CA TRP A 142 7.54 -13.18 -11.74
C TRP A 142 7.34 -14.69 -11.47
N GLN A 143 8.23 -15.55 -12.00
CA GLN A 143 8.20 -17.00 -11.76
C GLN A 143 8.38 -17.34 -10.28
N ARG A 144 9.27 -16.64 -9.58
CA ARG A 144 9.51 -16.87 -8.15
C ARG A 144 8.30 -16.45 -7.31
N VAL A 145 7.72 -15.29 -7.61
CA VAL A 145 6.58 -14.77 -6.84
C VAL A 145 5.26 -15.43 -7.20
N LYS A 146 5.13 -16.04 -8.39
CA LYS A 146 3.98 -16.86 -8.79
C LYS A 146 3.73 -18.00 -7.80
N LYS A 147 4.77 -18.76 -7.42
CA LYS A 147 4.66 -19.86 -6.45
C LYS A 147 4.16 -19.39 -5.08
N ILE A 148 4.60 -18.20 -4.67
CA ILE A 148 4.13 -17.57 -3.43
C ILE A 148 2.67 -17.17 -3.58
N ARG A 149 2.30 -16.56 -4.71
CA ARG A 149 0.92 -16.16 -4.99
C ARG A 149 -0.03 -17.37 -5.02
N GLU A 150 0.37 -18.49 -5.60
CA GLU A 150 -0.39 -19.75 -5.60
C GLU A 150 -0.68 -20.24 -4.18
N SER A 151 0.31 -20.13 -3.28
CA SER A 151 0.17 -20.47 -1.85
C SER A 151 -0.78 -19.53 -1.09
N LEU A 152 -1.18 -18.41 -1.71
CA LEU A 152 -2.08 -17.39 -1.17
C LEU A 152 -3.46 -17.42 -1.84
N SER A 153 -3.81 -18.50 -2.54
CA SER A 153 -5.08 -18.65 -3.28
C SER A 153 -6.34 -18.38 -2.45
N GLN A 154 -6.29 -18.69 -1.14
CA GLN A 154 -7.39 -18.46 -0.20
C GLN A 154 -7.69 -16.98 0.09
N PHE A 155 -6.78 -16.05 -0.23
CA PHE A 155 -6.95 -14.62 0.01
C PHE A 155 -7.50 -13.95 -1.24
N LYS A 156 -8.59 -13.18 -1.08
CA LYS A 156 -9.33 -12.59 -2.20
C LYS A 156 -8.51 -11.55 -2.96
N THR A 157 -7.74 -10.72 -2.25
CA THR A 157 -6.97 -9.63 -2.87
C THR A 157 -5.57 -9.62 -2.31
N VAL A 158 -4.61 -10.00 -3.14
CA VAL A 158 -3.18 -9.92 -2.83
C VAL A 158 -2.51 -9.04 -3.88
N LEU A 159 -1.86 -7.98 -3.40
CA LEU A 159 -1.04 -7.07 -4.18
C LEU A 159 0.42 -7.50 -4.11
N TYR A 160 1.18 -7.21 -5.16
CA TYR A 160 2.63 -7.33 -5.13
C TYR A 160 3.27 -5.96 -4.87
N GLY A 161 4.16 -5.86 -3.89
CA GLY A 161 5.00 -4.70 -3.65
C GLY A 161 6.48 -5.10 -3.61
N GLY A 162 7.35 -4.45 -4.38
CA GLY A 162 8.76 -4.86 -4.47
C GLY A 162 9.42 -4.48 -5.78
N SER A 163 10.03 -3.29 -5.83
CA SER A 163 10.71 -2.77 -7.05
C SER A 163 9.86 -2.87 -8.32
N VAL A 164 8.56 -2.63 -8.19
CA VAL A 164 7.62 -2.55 -9.32
C VAL A 164 7.95 -1.34 -10.19
N ASN A 165 7.96 -1.54 -11.50
CA ASN A 165 8.14 -0.52 -12.52
C ASN A 165 7.35 -0.89 -13.80
N SER A 166 7.32 -0.01 -14.80
CA SER A 166 6.55 -0.22 -16.03
C SER A 166 7.03 -1.42 -16.85
N LYS A 167 8.26 -1.90 -16.65
CA LYS A 167 8.79 -3.06 -17.37
C LYS A 167 8.30 -4.39 -16.80
N ASN A 168 7.93 -4.43 -15.51
CA ASN A 168 7.58 -5.68 -14.82
C ASN A 168 6.15 -5.72 -14.25
N ALA A 169 5.44 -4.58 -14.16
CA ALA A 169 4.10 -4.49 -13.59
C ALA A 169 3.12 -5.50 -14.21
N LYS A 170 3.09 -5.57 -15.55
CA LYS A 170 2.21 -6.48 -16.30
C LYS A 170 2.46 -7.95 -15.95
N ASP A 171 3.72 -8.34 -15.77
CA ASP A 171 4.10 -9.72 -15.46
C ASP A 171 3.63 -10.15 -14.06
N TYR A 172 3.70 -9.26 -13.08
CA TYR A 172 3.18 -9.58 -11.73
C TYR A 172 1.66 -9.77 -11.73
N ILE A 173 0.93 -8.96 -12.50
CA ILE A 173 -0.52 -9.08 -12.58
C ILE A 173 -0.91 -10.30 -13.43
N GLN A 174 -0.45 -10.35 -14.69
CA GLN A 174 -0.96 -11.31 -15.67
C GLN A 174 -0.29 -12.68 -15.58
N LYS A 175 1.01 -12.75 -15.27
CA LYS A 175 1.74 -14.03 -15.23
C LYS A 175 1.82 -14.61 -13.83
N ALA A 176 2.03 -13.78 -12.81
CA ALA A 176 2.10 -14.25 -11.43
C ALA A 176 0.74 -14.29 -10.72
N GLY A 177 -0.29 -13.62 -11.24
CA GLY A 177 -1.67 -13.72 -10.73
C GLY A 177 -1.99 -12.84 -9.53
N PHE A 178 -1.23 -11.77 -9.29
CA PHE A 178 -1.58 -10.78 -8.27
C PHE A 178 -2.78 -9.93 -8.70
N GLN A 179 -3.61 -9.51 -7.74
CA GLN A 179 -4.82 -8.70 -8.00
C GLN A 179 -4.52 -7.21 -8.14
N GLY A 180 -3.25 -6.83 -8.04
CA GLY A 180 -2.81 -5.45 -8.14
C GLY A 180 -1.41 -5.24 -7.59
N LEU A 181 -1.04 -3.99 -7.38
CA LEU A 181 0.33 -3.57 -7.08
C LEU A 181 0.35 -2.54 -5.95
N LEU A 182 1.36 -2.66 -5.08
CA LEU A 182 1.76 -1.63 -4.13
C LEU A 182 3.08 -1.02 -4.61
N VAL A 183 2.99 0.15 -5.23
CA VAL A 183 4.09 0.80 -5.95
C VAL A 183 4.74 1.85 -5.07
N GLY A 184 6.05 1.69 -4.80
CA GLY A 184 6.86 2.63 -4.04
C GLY A 184 7.44 3.74 -4.93
N SER A 185 8.78 3.84 -5.02
CA SER A 185 9.48 4.94 -5.70
C SER A 185 9.07 5.20 -7.14
N ALA A 186 8.68 4.18 -7.91
CA ALA A 186 8.19 4.36 -9.28
C ALA A 186 6.90 5.21 -9.34
N SER A 187 6.13 5.29 -8.25
CA SER A 187 4.95 6.15 -8.14
C SER A 187 5.26 7.64 -7.93
N LEU A 188 6.53 7.99 -7.65
CA LEU A 188 7.00 9.38 -7.52
C LEU A 188 7.44 9.99 -8.87
N SER A 189 7.36 9.23 -9.96
CA SER A 189 7.53 9.75 -11.32
C SER A 189 6.20 9.62 -12.05
N ALA A 190 5.55 10.75 -12.35
CA ALA A 190 4.26 10.75 -13.04
C ALA A 190 4.32 9.96 -14.37
N LYS A 191 5.38 10.17 -15.16
CA LYS A 191 5.59 9.47 -16.44
C LYS A 191 5.72 7.96 -16.25
N GLU A 192 6.47 7.51 -15.24
CA GLU A 192 6.64 6.09 -14.96
C GLU A 192 5.35 5.46 -14.41
N PHE A 193 4.68 6.16 -13.49
CA PHE A 193 3.49 5.65 -12.86
C PHE A 193 2.30 5.55 -13.82
N VAL A 194 2.13 6.53 -14.72
CA VAL A 194 1.12 6.45 -15.79
C VAL A 194 1.33 5.21 -16.65
N LYS A 195 2.57 4.89 -17.04
CA LYS A 195 2.85 3.65 -17.78
C LYS A 195 2.48 2.39 -16.98
N ILE A 196 2.70 2.37 -15.67
CA ILE A 196 2.27 1.24 -14.83
C ILE A 196 0.74 1.11 -14.84
N LEU A 197 0.02 2.24 -14.80
CA LEU A 197 -1.44 2.28 -14.78
C LEU A 197 -2.07 1.85 -16.12
N GLU A 198 -1.41 2.12 -17.24
CA GLU A 198 -1.84 1.67 -18.58
C GLU A 198 -1.68 0.16 -18.79
N LEU A 199 -0.83 -0.49 -18.00
CA LEU A 199 -0.51 -1.92 -18.14
C LEU A 199 -1.38 -2.85 -17.27
N GLY A 200 -2.13 -2.28 -16.32
CA GLY A 200 -2.99 -3.00 -15.38
C GLY A 200 -4.46 -2.94 -15.78
#